data_AF-A0A953K552-F1
#
_entry.id   AF-A0A953K552-F1
#
_cell.length_a   1.000
_cell.length_b   1.000
_cell.length_c   1.000
_cell.angle_alpha   90.00
_cell.angle_beta   90.00
_cell.angle_gamma   90.00
#
_symmetry.space_group_name_H-M   'P 1'
#
loop_
_entity.id
_entity.type
_entity.pdbx_description
1 polymer ?
#
loop_
_entity_poly.entity_id
_entity_poly.type
_entity_poly.pdbx_seq_one_letter_code
_entity_poly.pdbx_strand_id
1 'polypeptide(L)'
;MERITATACVLLSLTGVSGQMTVGAGTNLHLDAGTSLRVESPMTWTLEAGSTVVNNGTIVLGPSTELSEAPGAAITGSGIERTTRDLDSPLNSNDPGGLGAILTTSTAPGPTLVERGHLPITAFNGETSIARWIRITPTNNNGLGATLAFRYDVQELGSVPETEQRLHVFDGQWNWWYLPSTVNTGSSTVTTTGLDSLGSFTTFAMDLPTGMSGDNTAGGYALIGPPGEQQFLRVPDGECAGSLDFIAASGAQAANFTPQWTGGLHALPRPALASGLYRLVVNGTRGFPLLVP
;
A
#
# COMPACT_ATOMS: atom_id res chain seq x y z
N MET A 1 13.52 2.96 35.73
CA MET A 1 12.88 2.53 34.48
C MET A 1 11.39 2.72 34.68
N GLU A 2 10.88 3.91 34.35
CA GLU A 2 9.45 4.22 34.49
C GLU A 2 8.71 3.56 33.33
N ARG A 3 7.92 2.52 33.64
CA ARG A 3 7.00 1.89 32.69
C ARG A 3 5.66 2.61 32.82
N ILE A 4 5.25 3.33 31.79
CA ILE A 4 3.86 3.75 31.67
C ILE A 4 3.11 2.58 31.04
N THR A 5 2.48 1.75 31.87
CA THR A 5 1.55 0.70 31.43
C THR A 5 0.14 1.30 31.45
N ALA A 6 -0.42 1.64 30.29
CA ALA A 6 -1.76 2.20 30.18
C ALA A 6 -2.72 1.12 29.65
N THR A 7 -3.43 0.47 30.59
CA THR A 7 -4.55 -0.42 30.28
C THR A 7 -5.83 0.40 30.47
N ALA A 8 -6.65 0.48 29.41
CA ALA A 8 -7.84 1.33 29.23
C ALA A 8 -7.58 2.72 28.63
N CYS A 9 -8.54 3.18 27.83
CA CYS A 9 -8.54 4.41 27.02
C CYS A 9 -8.07 5.64 27.82
N VAL A 10 -6.77 5.91 27.81
CA VAL A 10 -6.21 7.15 28.36
C VAL A 10 -6.34 8.20 27.26
N LEU A 11 -7.34 9.07 27.41
CA LEU A 11 -7.40 10.30 26.63
C LEU A 11 -6.33 11.25 27.20
N LEU A 12 -5.08 11.12 26.73
CA LEU A 12 -4.01 12.06 27.08
C LEU A 12 -4.18 13.32 26.23
N SER A 13 -5.12 14.20 26.61
CA SER A 13 -5.34 15.48 25.94
C SER A 13 -4.27 16.50 26.38
N LEU A 14 -3.11 16.47 25.74
CA LEU A 14 -2.10 17.53 25.87
C LEU A 14 -2.60 18.77 25.11
N THR A 15 -3.39 19.60 25.78
CA THR A 15 -3.85 20.89 25.22
C THR A 15 -2.73 21.92 25.40
N GLY A 16 -1.89 22.04 24.38
CA GLY A 16 -0.81 23.03 24.32
C GLY A 16 -0.94 23.90 23.06
N VAL A 17 -0.83 25.22 23.24
CA VAL A 17 -0.59 26.22 22.19
C VAL A 17 0.53 25.74 21.29
N SER A 18 0.28 25.52 19.99
CA SER A 18 1.26 25.19 18.93
C SER A 18 2.56 24.58 19.50
N GLY A 19 2.45 23.38 20.07
CA GLY A 19 3.51 22.76 20.85
C GLY A 19 4.05 21.55 20.13
N GLN A 20 5.34 21.29 20.27
CA GLN A 20 5.93 20.01 19.87
C GLN A 20 5.66 18.99 20.98
N MET A 21 5.28 17.76 20.63
CA MET A 21 5.37 16.61 21.54
C MET A 21 6.63 15.85 21.16
N THR A 22 7.46 15.44 22.13
CA THR A 22 8.71 14.74 21.84
C THR A 22 8.82 13.47 22.67
N VAL A 23 9.20 12.37 22.03
CA VAL A 23 9.75 11.18 22.70
C VAL A 23 11.27 11.26 22.55
N GLY A 24 11.94 11.66 23.63
CA GLY A 24 13.37 11.92 23.61
C GLY A 24 14.23 10.65 23.57
N ALA A 25 15.50 10.80 23.21
CA ALA A 25 16.47 9.71 23.23
C ALA A 25 16.48 8.95 24.58
N GLY A 26 16.52 7.62 24.54
CA GLY A 26 16.48 6.75 25.73
C GLY A 26 15.10 6.58 26.36
N THR A 27 14.05 7.18 25.79
CA THR A 27 12.67 7.02 26.24
C THR A 27 12.00 5.85 25.52
N ASN A 28 11.22 5.07 26.25
CA ASN A 28 10.40 3.99 25.71
C ASN A 28 8.91 4.33 25.87
N LEU A 29 8.18 4.37 24.77
CA LEU A 29 6.72 4.44 24.75
C LEU A 29 6.17 3.10 24.25
N HIS A 30 5.34 2.45 25.06
CA HIS A 30 4.70 1.19 24.69
C HIS A 30 3.18 1.36 24.75
N LEU A 31 2.49 1.05 23.66
CA LEU A 31 1.04 1.00 23.62
C LEU A 31 0.63 -0.47 23.50
N ASP A 32 -0.10 -0.96 24.48
CA ASP A 32 -0.62 -2.32 24.48
C ASP A 32 -1.78 -2.49 23.49
N ALA A 33 -2.05 -3.73 23.09
CA ALA A 33 -3.20 -4.07 22.28
C ALA A 33 -4.51 -3.63 22.96
N GLY A 34 -5.40 -3.01 22.19
CA GLY A 34 -6.66 -2.45 22.69
C GLY A 34 -6.53 -1.02 23.26
N THR A 35 -5.33 -0.45 23.34
CA THR A 35 -5.12 0.94 23.73
C THR A 35 -5.16 1.86 22.52
N SER A 36 -5.80 3.03 22.66
CA SER A 36 -5.74 4.10 21.66
C SER A 36 -5.06 5.33 22.24
N LEU A 37 -4.07 5.85 21.52
CA LEU A 37 -3.46 7.15 21.75
C LEU A 37 -3.98 8.12 20.68
N ARG A 38 -4.47 9.28 21.08
CA ARG A 38 -4.96 10.31 20.16
C ARG A 38 -4.13 11.57 20.33
N VAL A 39 -3.56 12.06 19.24
CA VAL A 39 -2.75 13.29 19.19
C VAL A 39 -3.46 14.29 18.30
N GLU A 40 -4.41 15.05 18.86
CA GLU A 40 -5.42 15.80 18.07
C GLU A 40 -5.18 17.31 17.92
N SER A 41 -4.20 17.89 18.61
CA SER A 41 -3.90 19.32 18.47
C SER A 41 -2.95 19.57 17.29
N PRO A 42 -3.02 20.72 16.60
CA PRO A 42 -2.03 21.07 15.58
C PRO A 42 -0.62 21.09 16.18
N MET A 43 0.19 20.08 15.86
CA MET A 43 1.54 19.88 16.39
C MET A 43 2.40 19.01 15.51
N THR A 44 3.71 19.06 15.74
CA THR A 44 4.63 17.98 15.33
C THR A 44 4.89 17.07 16.53
N TRP A 45 4.61 15.78 16.37
CA TRP A 45 5.04 14.75 17.30
C TRP A 45 6.37 14.17 16.83
N THR A 46 7.45 14.46 17.54
CA THR A 46 8.81 14.08 17.19
C THR A 46 9.27 12.86 17.97
N LEU A 47 9.79 11.86 17.25
CA LEU A 47 10.52 10.72 17.82
C LEU A 47 12.01 10.94 17.54
N GLU A 48 12.79 11.21 18.59
CA GLU A 48 14.22 11.48 18.44
C GLU A 48 15.02 10.19 18.21
N ALA A 49 16.21 10.31 17.63
CA ALA A 49 17.12 9.18 17.45
C ALA A 49 17.44 8.54 18.81
N GLY A 50 17.32 7.22 18.90
CA GLY A 50 17.51 6.46 20.13
C GLY A 50 16.30 6.46 21.08
N SER A 51 15.15 7.03 20.67
CA SER A 51 13.86 6.71 21.29
C SER A 51 13.35 5.34 20.81
N THR A 52 12.50 4.69 21.59
CA THR A 52 11.80 3.48 21.17
C THR A 52 10.31 3.67 21.35
N VAL A 53 9.55 3.49 20.27
CA VAL A 53 8.09 3.47 20.32
C VAL A 53 7.60 2.14 19.78
N VAL A 54 6.86 1.39 20.61
CA VAL A 54 6.21 0.14 20.22
C VAL A 54 4.71 0.33 20.33
N ASN A 55 4.03 0.31 19.19
CA ASN A 55 2.60 0.41 19.08
C ASN A 55 1.99 -0.96 18.77
N ASN A 56 1.29 -1.55 19.73
CA ASN A 56 0.44 -2.74 19.52
C ASN A 56 -1.06 -2.39 19.49
N GLY A 57 -1.40 -1.09 19.60
CA GLY A 57 -2.76 -0.56 19.64
C GLY A 57 -3.07 0.32 18.43
N THR A 58 -3.67 1.49 18.68
CA THR A 58 -3.99 2.46 17.62
C THR A 58 -3.56 3.86 18.01
N ILE A 59 -2.71 4.47 17.19
CA ILE A 59 -2.37 5.89 17.29
C ILE A 59 -3.19 6.65 16.25
N VAL A 60 -3.93 7.66 16.69
CA VAL A 60 -4.70 8.56 15.80
C VAL A 60 -4.04 9.93 15.81
N LEU A 61 -3.58 10.37 14.64
CA LEU A 61 -3.06 11.71 14.43
C LEU A 61 -4.21 12.60 13.92
N GLY A 62 -4.41 13.72 14.61
CA GLY A 62 -5.37 14.74 14.20
C GLY A 62 -5.09 15.28 12.80
N PRO A 63 -6.06 15.98 12.19
CA PRO A 63 -5.98 16.44 10.80
C PRO A 63 -4.90 17.51 10.56
N SER A 64 -4.23 17.99 11.62
CA SER A 64 -3.13 18.95 11.57
C SER A 64 -1.91 18.50 12.39
N THR A 65 -1.84 17.20 12.72
CA THR A 65 -0.75 16.62 13.51
C THR A 65 0.22 15.87 12.61
N GLU A 66 1.49 16.28 12.60
CA GLU A 66 2.53 15.61 11.82
C GLU A 66 3.39 14.71 12.71
N LEU A 67 3.58 13.46 12.32
CA LEU A 67 4.60 12.59 12.91
C LEU A 67 5.96 12.86 12.25
N SER A 68 6.99 13.02 13.06
CA SER A 68 8.37 13.21 12.62
C SER A 68 9.28 12.20 13.30
N GLU A 69 9.68 11.19 12.57
CA GLU A 69 10.60 10.15 13.03
C GLU A 69 12.03 10.48 12.59
N ALA A 70 12.97 10.47 13.54
CA ALA A 70 14.38 10.46 13.21
C ALA A 70 14.79 9.08 12.62
N PRO A 71 15.87 9.01 11.83
CA PRO A 71 16.40 7.73 11.36
C PRO A 71 16.67 6.76 12.52
N GLY A 72 16.20 5.52 12.38
CA GLY A 72 16.26 4.47 13.40
C GLY A 72 15.30 4.65 14.58
N ALA A 73 14.33 5.57 14.48
CA ALA A 73 13.28 5.79 15.48
C ALA A 73 11.86 5.53 14.92
N ALA A 74 11.76 4.74 13.85
CA ALA A 74 10.47 4.30 13.32
C ALA A 74 9.66 3.57 14.40
N ILE A 75 8.36 3.87 14.47
CA ILE A 75 7.45 3.11 15.34
C ILE A 75 7.45 1.63 14.90
N THR A 76 7.41 0.72 15.87
CA THR A 76 7.35 -0.74 15.64
C THR A 76 6.14 -1.35 16.34
N GLY A 77 5.88 -2.66 16.17
CA GLY A 77 4.83 -3.39 16.89
C GLY A 77 3.76 -3.99 15.97
N SER A 78 2.61 -4.36 16.51
CA SER A 78 1.50 -4.95 15.74
C SER A 78 0.33 -4.00 15.45
N GLY A 79 0.39 -2.78 15.98
CA GLY A 79 -0.63 -1.76 15.87
C GLY A 79 -0.57 -0.96 14.59
N ILE A 80 -1.37 0.11 14.55
CA ILE A 80 -1.45 1.04 13.42
C ILE A 80 -1.37 2.50 13.86
N GLU A 81 -0.81 3.35 13.01
CA GLU A 81 -1.02 4.80 13.03
C GLU A 81 -2.02 5.18 11.94
N ARG A 82 -2.89 6.16 12.21
CA ARG A 82 -3.85 6.65 11.21
C ARG A 82 -4.11 8.14 11.31
N THR A 83 -4.41 8.75 10.18
CA THR A 83 -4.91 10.13 10.08
C THR A 83 -5.97 10.24 8.99
N THR A 84 -6.86 11.22 9.11
CA THR A 84 -7.77 11.60 8.03
C THR A 84 -7.52 13.06 7.69
N ARG A 85 -7.24 13.33 6.41
CA ARG A 85 -6.94 14.68 5.90
C ARG A 85 -7.92 15.08 4.83
N ASP A 86 -8.35 16.34 4.88
CA ASP A 86 -9.13 16.96 3.82
C ASP A 86 -8.17 17.46 2.74
N LEU A 87 -8.07 16.70 1.65
CA LEU A 87 -7.14 16.93 0.54
C LEU A 87 -7.90 17.41 -0.69
N ASP A 88 -8.55 18.58 -0.56
CA ASP A 88 -9.48 19.14 -1.55
C ASP A 88 -8.78 19.92 -2.69
N SER A 89 -7.47 19.75 -2.85
CA SER A 89 -6.68 20.32 -3.93
C SER A 89 -5.68 19.31 -4.50
N PRO A 90 -5.16 19.52 -5.72
CA PRO A 90 -4.00 18.79 -6.22
C PRO A 90 -2.85 18.82 -5.21
N LEU A 91 -2.13 17.72 -5.09
CA LEU A 91 -1.05 17.56 -4.10
C LEU A 91 0.31 17.73 -4.75
N ASN A 92 1.25 18.33 -4.02
CA ASN A 92 2.65 18.43 -4.40
C ASN A 92 3.52 18.02 -3.22
N SER A 93 4.09 16.82 -3.27
CA SER A 93 4.93 16.24 -2.21
C SER A 93 4.31 16.29 -0.80
N ASN A 94 3.02 15.99 -0.69
CA ASN A 94 2.29 16.00 0.58
C ASN A 94 2.44 14.63 1.28
N ASP A 95 2.83 14.59 2.57
CA ASP A 95 2.88 13.35 3.38
C ASP A 95 1.84 13.42 4.51
N PRO A 96 0.60 12.95 4.30
CA PRO A 96 -0.48 13.07 5.27
C PRO A 96 -0.10 12.48 6.64
N GLY A 97 0.09 13.35 7.64
CA GLY A 97 0.43 12.93 9.00
C GLY A 97 1.87 12.44 9.18
N GLY A 98 2.73 12.62 8.19
CA GLY A 98 4.10 12.10 8.23
C GLY A 98 4.16 10.56 8.22
N LEU A 99 3.12 9.89 7.71
CA LEU A 99 3.01 8.43 7.73
C LEU A 99 3.83 7.73 6.63
N GLY A 100 4.57 8.49 5.81
CA GLY A 100 5.52 7.95 4.83
C GLY A 100 4.91 7.69 3.45
N ALA A 101 3.75 8.27 3.16
CA ALA A 101 3.14 8.28 1.83
C ALA A 101 3.23 9.68 1.25
N ILE A 102 4.35 9.97 0.58
CA ILE A 102 4.57 11.27 -0.05
C ILE A 102 3.86 11.27 -1.41
N LEU A 103 2.75 12.00 -1.49
CA LEU A 103 1.83 12.05 -2.62
C LEU A 103 2.00 13.31 -3.45
N THR A 104 1.97 13.13 -4.77
CA THR A 104 1.77 14.21 -5.74
C THR A 104 0.64 13.79 -6.67
N THR A 105 -0.35 14.66 -6.89
CA THR A 105 -1.53 14.36 -7.71
C THR A 105 -1.94 15.59 -8.51
N SER A 106 -2.48 15.40 -9.71
CA SER A 106 -3.07 16.48 -10.51
C SER A 106 -4.54 16.74 -10.19
N THR A 107 -5.19 15.79 -9.52
CA THR A 107 -6.59 15.84 -9.09
C THR A 107 -6.67 15.77 -7.56
N ALA A 108 -7.64 16.47 -6.96
CA ALA A 108 -7.91 16.44 -5.53
C ALA A 108 -8.48 15.08 -5.10
N PRO A 109 -7.81 14.32 -4.19
CA PRO A 109 -8.35 13.06 -3.68
C PRO A 109 -9.53 13.26 -2.70
N GLY A 110 -9.73 14.47 -2.19
CA GLY A 110 -10.75 14.79 -1.18
C GLY A 110 -10.38 14.23 0.20
N PRO A 111 -11.35 14.08 1.12
CA PRO A 111 -11.11 13.46 2.42
C PRO A 111 -10.46 12.08 2.24
N THR A 112 -9.28 11.91 2.84
CA THR A 112 -8.40 10.75 2.65
C THR A 112 -7.97 10.18 3.99
N LEU A 113 -8.28 8.89 4.21
CA LEU A 113 -7.75 8.12 5.33
C LEU A 113 -6.39 7.53 4.94
N VAL A 114 -5.38 7.78 5.74
CA VAL A 114 -4.06 7.15 5.63
C VAL A 114 -3.80 6.34 6.88
N GLU A 115 -3.40 5.09 6.69
CA GLU A 115 -3.04 4.16 7.76
C GLU A 115 -1.65 3.58 7.49
N ARG A 116 -0.84 3.44 8.53
CA ARG A 116 0.47 2.77 8.50
C ARG A 116 0.49 1.65 9.53
N GLY A 117 1.10 0.51 9.18
CA GLY A 117 1.39 -0.56 10.13
C GLY A 117 2.78 -1.17 9.91
N HIS A 118 3.20 -1.99 10.87
CA HIS A 118 4.62 -2.33 11.09
C HIS A 118 4.95 -3.81 10.98
N LEU A 119 3.97 -4.66 10.72
CA LEU A 119 4.21 -6.08 10.55
C LEU A 119 4.52 -6.37 9.08
N PRO A 120 5.58 -7.15 8.80
CA PRO A 120 5.86 -7.59 7.44
C PRO A 120 4.75 -8.51 6.96
N ILE A 121 4.53 -8.49 5.65
CA ILE A 121 3.50 -9.26 4.97
C ILE A 121 4.18 -10.39 4.22
N THR A 122 3.87 -11.62 4.60
CA THR A 122 4.30 -12.79 3.82
C THR A 122 3.26 -13.07 2.74
N ALA A 123 3.66 -12.91 1.50
CA ALA A 123 2.85 -13.24 0.34
C ALA A 123 2.74 -14.75 0.14
N PHE A 124 1.83 -15.17 -0.76
CA PHE A 124 1.54 -16.58 -0.98
C PHE A 124 2.74 -17.39 -1.47
N ASN A 125 3.64 -16.76 -2.25
CA ASN A 125 4.88 -17.37 -2.70
C ASN A 125 5.97 -17.48 -1.61
N GLY A 126 5.69 -17.06 -0.37
CA GLY A 126 6.61 -17.08 0.75
C GLY A 126 7.51 -15.85 0.87
N GLU A 127 7.47 -14.95 -0.11
CA GLU A 127 8.21 -13.69 -0.05
C GLU A 127 7.65 -12.80 1.04
N THR A 128 8.54 -12.13 1.75
CA THR A 128 8.17 -11.30 2.90
C THR A 128 8.52 -9.85 2.60
N SER A 129 7.54 -8.96 2.79
CA SER A 129 7.73 -7.52 2.62
C SER A 129 8.62 -6.94 3.72
N ILE A 130 8.99 -5.68 3.56
CA ILE A 130 9.49 -4.90 4.69
C ILE A 130 8.43 -4.79 5.80
N ALA A 131 8.87 -4.44 7.00
CA ALA A 131 8.04 -4.18 8.19
C ALA A 131 7.31 -2.83 8.12
N ARG A 132 6.77 -2.48 6.95
CA ARG A 132 5.95 -1.30 6.72
C ARG A 132 4.94 -1.56 5.62
N TRP A 133 3.67 -1.24 5.89
CA TRP A 133 2.65 -1.11 4.86
C TRP A 133 1.88 0.19 5.08
N ILE A 134 1.39 0.77 3.99
CA ILE A 134 0.58 1.99 4.03
C ILE A 134 -0.70 1.75 3.25
N ARG A 135 -1.85 2.10 3.83
CA ARG A 135 -3.15 2.11 3.15
C ARG A 135 -3.61 3.54 2.98
N ILE A 136 -3.98 3.90 1.76
CA ILE A 136 -4.48 5.22 1.40
C ILE A 136 -5.86 5.05 0.77
N THR A 137 -6.87 5.57 1.45
CA THR A 137 -8.27 5.44 1.06
C THR A 137 -8.86 6.85 0.88
N PRO A 138 -8.74 7.44 -0.33
CA PRO A 138 -9.34 8.72 -0.64
C PRO A 138 -10.83 8.56 -0.99
N THR A 139 -11.61 9.63 -0.83
CA THR A 139 -13.01 9.66 -1.25
C THR A 139 -13.12 9.66 -2.78
N ASN A 140 -12.22 10.37 -3.46
CA ASN A 140 -12.10 10.36 -4.92
C ASN A 140 -10.86 9.53 -5.29
N ASN A 141 -11.08 8.31 -5.82
CA ASN A 141 -10.00 7.36 -6.10
C ASN A 141 -9.91 6.93 -7.57
N ASN A 142 -10.17 7.84 -8.50
CA ASN A 142 -10.14 7.55 -9.93
C ASN A 142 -9.53 8.73 -10.70
N GLY A 143 -8.72 8.43 -11.73
CA GLY A 143 -8.07 9.45 -12.57
C GLY A 143 -7.14 10.37 -11.78
N LEU A 144 -6.52 9.87 -10.72
CA LEU A 144 -5.66 10.68 -9.85
C LEU A 144 -4.34 11.06 -10.51
N GLY A 145 -3.85 10.25 -11.45
CA GLY A 145 -2.52 10.42 -12.07
C GLY A 145 -1.41 10.55 -11.00
N ALA A 146 -1.55 9.83 -9.89
CA ALA A 146 -0.77 10.05 -8.69
C ALA A 146 0.66 9.54 -8.82
N THR A 147 1.56 10.22 -8.13
CA THR A 147 2.91 9.74 -7.79
C THR A 147 2.93 9.45 -6.31
N LEU A 148 3.45 8.27 -5.95
CA LEU A 148 3.68 7.86 -4.57
C LEU A 148 5.18 7.64 -4.39
N ALA A 149 5.80 8.44 -3.53
CA ALA A 149 7.09 8.13 -2.92
C ALA A 149 6.84 7.48 -1.55
N PHE A 150 6.98 6.16 -1.52
CA PHE A 150 6.87 5.34 -0.31
C PHE A 150 8.16 5.49 0.49
N ARG A 151 8.09 6.11 1.67
CA ARG A 151 9.23 6.32 2.56
C ARG A 151 9.32 5.18 3.58
N TYR A 152 10.54 4.72 3.86
CA TYR A 152 10.85 3.68 4.85
C TYR A 152 12.02 4.10 5.74
N ASP A 153 12.20 3.39 6.85
CA ASP A 153 13.41 3.38 7.66
C ASP A 153 14.22 2.11 7.39
N VAL A 154 15.55 2.20 7.45
CA VAL A 154 16.45 1.08 7.17
C VAL A 154 16.23 -0.09 8.15
N GLN A 155 15.77 0.18 9.38
CA GLN A 155 15.45 -0.88 10.35
C GLN A 155 14.22 -1.71 9.97
N GLU A 156 13.38 -1.20 9.07
CA GLU A 156 12.15 -1.89 8.64
C GLU A 156 12.41 -2.90 7.51
N LEU A 157 13.59 -2.87 6.89
CA LEU A 157 13.87 -3.65 5.67
C LEU A 157 13.79 -5.17 5.88
N GLY A 158 14.04 -5.66 7.10
CA GLY A 158 14.08 -7.09 7.37
C GLY A 158 15.09 -7.81 6.46
N SER A 159 14.60 -8.74 5.64
CA SER A 159 15.42 -9.49 4.67
C SER A 159 15.48 -8.86 3.27
N VAL A 160 14.73 -7.79 3.01
CA VAL A 160 14.69 -7.14 1.68
C VAL A 160 15.91 -6.21 1.56
N PRO A 161 16.84 -6.47 0.62
CA PRO A 161 17.97 -5.56 0.42
C PRO A 161 17.48 -4.17 -0.01
N GLU A 162 18.07 -3.11 0.54
CA GLU A 162 17.59 -1.75 0.30
C GLU A 162 17.52 -1.40 -1.19
N THR A 163 18.53 -1.80 -1.98
CA THR A 163 18.62 -1.59 -3.43
C THR A 163 17.66 -2.46 -4.25
N GLU A 164 17.09 -3.49 -3.65
CA GLU A 164 16.19 -4.45 -4.29
C GLU A 164 14.72 -4.16 -3.97
N GLN A 165 14.42 -3.11 -3.21
CA GLN A 165 13.03 -2.78 -2.91
C GLN A 165 12.24 -2.43 -4.17
N ARG A 166 11.08 -3.07 -4.28
CA ARG A 166 10.09 -2.92 -5.35
C ARG A 166 8.73 -2.64 -4.74
N LEU A 167 8.12 -1.53 -5.15
CA LEU A 167 6.82 -1.16 -4.63
C LEU A 167 5.75 -2.09 -5.18
N HIS A 168 4.87 -2.55 -4.31
CA HIS A 168 3.70 -3.32 -4.68
C HIS A 168 2.42 -2.73 -4.12
N VAL A 169 1.32 -3.07 -4.75
CA VAL A 169 -0.03 -2.71 -4.31
C VAL A 169 -0.91 -3.95 -4.17
N PHE A 170 -1.70 -3.98 -3.10
CA PHE A 170 -2.62 -5.07 -2.83
C PHE A 170 -3.88 -4.98 -3.71
N ASP A 171 -4.32 -6.11 -4.26
CA ASP A 171 -5.53 -6.19 -5.10
C ASP A 171 -6.85 -6.26 -4.32
N GLY A 172 -6.80 -6.27 -2.98
CA GLY A 172 -7.97 -6.41 -2.12
C GLY A 172 -8.38 -7.86 -1.86
N GLN A 173 -7.69 -8.84 -2.41
CA GLN A 173 -7.96 -10.26 -2.20
C GLN A 173 -6.77 -10.97 -1.56
N TRP A 174 -5.71 -11.22 -2.32
CA TRP A 174 -4.56 -12.04 -1.87
C TRP A 174 -3.24 -11.70 -2.56
N ASN A 175 -3.23 -10.88 -3.61
CA ASN A 175 -2.03 -10.67 -4.42
C ASN A 175 -1.48 -9.26 -4.24
N TRP A 176 -0.16 -9.16 -4.20
CA TRP A 176 0.55 -7.89 -4.32
C TRP A 176 1.09 -7.75 -5.73
N TRP A 177 0.71 -6.67 -6.40
CA TRP A 177 1.10 -6.35 -7.77
C TRP A 177 2.31 -5.45 -7.76
N TYR A 178 3.36 -5.88 -8.46
CA TYR A 178 4.51 -5.02 -8.69
C TYR A 178 4.07 -3.76 -9.46
N LEU A 179 4.53 -2.61 -8.96
CA LEU A 179 4.42 -1.33 -9.62
C LEU A 179 5.81 -0.89 -10.06
N PRO A 180 6.01 -0.59 -11.37
CA PRO A 180 7.24 -0.01 -11.86
C PRO A 180 7.67 1.15 -10.96
N SER A 181 8.84 0.97 -10.32
CA SER A 181 9.28 1.89 -9.28
C SER A 181 10.80 2.06 -9.26
N THR A 182 11.24 3.19 -8.71
CA THR A 182 12.65 3.54 -8.56
C THR A 182 12.99 3.70 -7.09
N VAL A 183 14.01 2.98 -6.63
CA VAL A 183 14.55 3.13 -5.29
C VAL A 183 15.58 4.26 -5.23
N ASN A 184 15.50 5.06 -4.17
CA ASN A 184 16.52 6.03 -3.79
C ASN A 184 16.91 5.74 -2.33
N THR A 185 18.08 5.14 -2.15
CA THR A 185 18.62 4.78 -0.82
C THR A 185 19.11 6.01 -0.04
N GLY A 186 19.49 7.08 -0.74
CA GLY A 186 19.92 8.34 -0.10
C GLY A 186 18.78 9.08 0.61
N SER A 187 17.54 8.89 0.15
CA SER A 187 16.33 9.44 0.77
C SER A 187 15.44 8.38 1.42
N SER A 188 15.84 7.11 1.40
CA SER A 188 15.06 5.96 1.86
C SER A 188 13.62 5.96 1.31
N THR A 189 13.49 6.09 -0.02
CA THR A 189 12.20 6.11 -0.72
C THR A 189 12.14 5.17 -1.90
N VAL A 190 10.97 4.58 -2.16
CA VAL A 190 10.64 3.88 -3.41
C VAL A 190 9.51 4.62 -4.11
N THR A 191 9.75 5.09 -5.33
CA THR A 191 8.81 5.98 -6.05
C THR A 191 8.17 5.29 -7.24
N THR A 192 6.86 5.42 -7.39
CA THR A 192 6.09 5.04 -8.58
C THR A 192 5.22 6.21 -9.05
N THR A 193 4.85 6.24 -10.32
CA THR A 193 4.12 7.35 -10.97
C THR A 193 2.97 6.83 -11.82
N GLY A 194 2.02 7.70 -12.15
CA GLY A 194 0.92 7.36 -13.07
C GLY A 194 -0.14 6.47 -12.44
N LEU A 195 -0.30 6.52 -11.12
CA LEU A 195 -1.33 5.76 -10.41
C LEU A 195 -2.70 6.41 -10.60
N ASP A 196 -3.57 5.77 -11.39
CA ASP A 196 -4.96 6.21 -11.55
C ASP A 196 -5.77 6.15 -10.25
N SER A 197 -5.36 5.28 -9.32
CA SER A 197 -5.97 5.08 -8.01
C SER A 197 -4.93 4.71 -6.96
N LEU A 198 -5.20 5.05 -5.71
CA LEU A 198 -4.43 4.67 -4.52
C LEU A 198 -5.03 3.42 -3.86
N GLY A 199 -4.26 2.76 -2.98
CA GLY A 199 -4.65 1.53 -2.32
C GLY A 199 -3.77 1.18 -1.11
N SER A 200 -3.50 -0.11 -0.90
CA SER A 200 -2.56 -0.58 0.12
C SER A 200 -1.22 -0.93 -0.51
N PHE A 201 -0.13 -0.40 0.02
CA PHE A 201 1.21 -0.50 -0.54
C PHE A 201 2.22 -1.05 0.47
N THR A 202 3.20 -1.80 -0.03
CA THR A 202 4.42 -2.23 0.70
C THR A 202 5.52 -2.53 -0.31
N THR A 203 6.72 -2.88 0.12
CA THR A 203 7.83 -3.26 -0.77
C THR A 203 8.29 -4.70 -0.54
N PHE A 204 8.66 -5.37 -1.63
CA PHE A 204 9.28 -6.70 -1.66
C PHE A 204 10.60 -6.63 -2.45
N ALA A 205 11.41 -7.69 -2.44
CA ALA A 205 12.68 -7.75 -3.17
C ALA A 205 12.56 -8.10 -4.68
N MET A 206 11.34 -8.32 -5.17
CA MET A 206 11.12 -8.91 -6.51
C MET A 206 10.26 -8.04 -7.42
N ASP A 207 10.42 -8.19 -8.73
CA ASP A 207 9.66 -7.47 -9.77
C ASP A 207 8.41 -8.23 -10.26
N LEU A 208 8.04 -9.34 -9.62
CA LEU A 208 6.89 -10.15 -10.01
C LEU A 208 5.75 -9.98 -9.01
N PRO A 209 4.49 -10.09 -9.47
CA PRO A 209 3.36 -10.21 -8.57
C PRO A 209 3.60 -11.35 -7.58
N THR A 210 3.42 -11.08 -6.29
CA THR A 210 3.74 -12.04 -5.22
C THR A 210 2.65 -13.10 -5.04
N GLY A 211 1.55 -12.93 -5.78
CA GLY A 211 0.55 -13.97 -5.99
C GLY A 211 0.25 -14.11 -7.48
N MET A 212 0.45 -15.31 -8.00
CA MET A 212 -0.24 -15.72 -9.21
C MET A 212 -1.69 -15.95 -8.82
N SER A 213 -2.60 -15.06 -9.19
CA SER A 213 -4.01 -15.47 -9.22
C SER A 213 -4.11 -16.53 -10.33
N GLY A 214 -4.63 -17.68 -9.94
CA GLY A 214 -4.58 -18.89 -10.72
C GLY A 214 -3.84 -19.92 -9.91
N ASP A 215 -4.61 -20.78 -9.26
CA ASP A 215 -4.30 -22.18 -9.16
C ASP A 215 -3.44 -22.61 -10.36
N ASN A 216 -2.12 -22.64 -10.18
CA ASN A 216 -1.20 -23.31 -11.10
C ASN A 216 -1.27 -24.82 -10.86
N THR A 217 -2.43 -25.34 -10.51
CA THR A 217 -2.69 -26.75 -10.75
C THR A 217 -2.62 -26.95 -12.25
N ALA A 218 -1.78 -27.90 -12.65
CA ALA A 218 -1.79 -28.42 -14.01
C ALA A 218 -3.25 -28.78 -14.36
N GLY A 219 -3.85 -28.02 -15.28
CA GLY A 219 -5.26 -28.18 -15.68
C GLY A 219 -6.21 -27.01 -15.38
N GLY A 220 -5.79 -25.94 -14.68
CA GLY A 220 -6.62 -24.75 -14.44
C GLY A 220 -6.43 -23.62 -15.47
N TYR A 221 -7.35 -22.64 -15.49
CA TYR A 221 -7.14 -21.38 -16.22
C TYR A 221 -5.94 -20.63 -15.62
N ALA A 222 -5.10 -20.01 -16.46
CA ALA A 222 -4.00 -19.20 -15.96
C ALA A 222 -3.67 -18.04 -16.90
N LEU A 223 -3.25 -16.93 -16.29
CA LEU A 223 -2.65 -15.82 -17.01
C LEU A 223 -1.14 -16.01 -17.08
N ILE A 224 -0.57 -15.89 -18.28
CA ILE A 224 0.83 -16.15 -18.59
C ILE A 224 1.44 -14.94 -19.29
N GLY A 225 2.64 -14.55 -18.87
CA GLY A 225 3.42 -13.48 -19.48
C GLY A 225 3.65 -12.32 -18.52
N PRO A 226 4.76 -11.57 -18.68
CA PRO A 226 5.06 -10.46 -17.80
C PRO A 226 4.10 -9.27 -18.03
N PRO A 227 3.86 -8.44 -17.00
CA PRO A 227 3.20 -7.15 -17.17
C PRO A 227 3.86 -6.30 -18.25
N GLY A 228 3.05 -5.57 -19.03
CA GLY A 228 3.55 -4.68 -20.08
C GLY A 228 3.92 -5.35 -21.43
N GLU A 229 3.93 -6.68 -21.49
CA GLU A 229 4.11 -7.42 -22.73
C GLU A 229 2.80 -8.06 -23.23
N GLN A 230 2.87 -8.86 -24.30
CA GLN A 230 1.73 -9.68 -24.70
C GLN A 230 1.47 -10.75 -23.65
N GLN A 231 0.31 -10.65 -23.01
CA GLN A 231 -0.17 -11.68 -22.09
C GLN A 231 -1.02 -12.72 -22.80
N PHE A 232 -1.06 -13.91 -22.21
CA PHE A 232 -1.79 -15.06 -22.73
C PHE A 232 -2.67 -15.65 -21.64
N LEU A 233 -3.88 -16.07 -22.02
CA LEU A 233 -4.75 -16.88 -21.19
C LEU A 233 -4.60 -18.35 -21.61
N ARG A 234 -4.22 -19.20 -20.67
CA ARG A 234 -4.38 -20.65 -20.80
C ARG A 234 -5.82 -21.00 -20.46
N VAL A 235 -6.53 -21.61 -21.41
CA VAL A 235 -7.83 -22.23 -21.23
C VAL A 235 -7.60 -23.74 -21.02
N PRO A 236 -8.17 -24.37 -19.98
CA PRO A 236 -8.07 -25.82 -19.79
C PRO A 236 -8.68 -26.61 -20.94
N ASP A 237 -8.15 -27.83 -21.17
CA ASP A 237 -8.79 -28.76 -22.09
C ASP A 237 -10.21 -29.10 -21.62
N GLY A 238 -11.18 -29.05 -22.55
CA GLY A 238 -12.60 -29.27 -22.24
C GLY A 238 -13.35 -28.05 -21.69
N GLU A 239 -12.65 -26.94 -21.43
CA GLU A 239 -13.24 -25.67 -20.97
C GLU A 239 -13.33 -24.64 -22.11
N CYS A 240 -14.13 -23.58 -21.88
CA CYS A 240 -14.29 -22.48 -22.82
C CYS A 240 -14.26 -21.11 -22.12
N ALA A 241 -13.37 -20.21 -22.55
CA ALA A 241 -13.43 -18.79 -22.21
C ALA A 241 -14.43 -18.07 -23.14
N GLY A 242 -15.68 -17.99 -22.70
CA GLY A 242 -16.78 -17.36 -23.43
C GLY A 242 -16.88 -15.84 -23.25
N SER A 243 -16.38 -15.32 -22.13
CA SER A 243 -16.30 -13.87 -21.86
C SER A 243 -15.02 -13.50 -21.11
N LEU A 244 -14.51 -12.30 -21.40
CA LEU A 244 -13.34 -11.67 -20.80
C LEU A 244 -13.72 -10.23 -20.40
N ASP A 245 -13.91 -9.98 -19.11
CA ASP A 245 -14.25 -8.67 -18.57
C ASP A 245 -13.04 -8.00 -17.95
N PHE A 246 -12.65 -6.83 -18.42
CA PHE A 246 -11.57 -6.04 -17.83
C PHE A 246 -12.22 -5.07 -16.83
N ILE A 247 -12.00 -5.28 -15.54
CA ILE A 247 -12.59 -4.48 -14.45
C ILE A 247 -11.49 -3.61 -13.85
N ALA A 248 -11.63 -2.29 -13.85
CA ALA A 248 -10.69 -1.39 -13.19
C ALA A 248 -10.64 -1.65 -11.67
N ALA A 249 -9.57 -1.24 -10.99
CA ALA A 249 -9.45 -1.36 -9.53
C ALA A 249 -10.61 -0.69 -8.75
N SER A 250 -11.27 0.30 -9.34
CA SER A 250 -12.49 0.93 -8.79
C SER A 250 -13.74 0.03 -8.81
N GLY A 251 -13.68 -1.11 -9.49
CA GLY A 251 -14.82 -2.00 -9.73
C GLY A 251 -15.60 -1.71 -11.01
N ALA A 252 -15.26 -0.65 -11.75
CA ALA A 252 -15.90 -0.32 -13.02
C ALA A 252 -15.48 -1.27 -14.15
N GLN A 253 -16.40 -1.69 -15.00
CA GLN A 253 -16.07 -2.46 -16.21
C GLN A 253 -15.47 -1.52 -17.27
N ALA A 254 -14.22 -1.79 -17.65
CA ALA A 254 -13.44 -1.00 -18.59
C ALA A 254 -13.48 -1.57 -20.02
N ALA A 255 -13.55 -2.89 -20.19
CA ALA A 255 -13.74 -3.54 -21.49
C ALA A 255 -14.39 -4.92 -21.33
N ASN A 256 -14.98 -5.43 -22.42
CA ASN A 256 -15.53 -6.78 -22.50
C ASN A 256 -15.23 -7.40 -23.87
N PHE A 257 -14.89 -8.69 -23.89
CA PHE A 257 -14.74 -9.48 -25.10
C PHE A 257 -15.42 -10.84 -24.95
N THR A 258 -15.92 -11.40 -26.05
CA THR A 258 -16.60 -12.72 -26.06
C THR A 258 -15.96 -13.69 -27.05
N PRO A 259 -14.74 -14.17 -26.79
CA PRO A 259 -13.92 -14.81 -27.81
C PRO A 259 -14.26 -16.29 -28.11
N GLN A 260 -14.98 -16.99 -27.22
CA GLN A 260 -15.30 -18.42 -27.35
C GLN A 260 -14.05 -19.31 -27.52
N TRP A 261 -13.00 -19.03 -26.75
CA TRP A 261 -11.76 -19.80 -26.83
C TRP A 261 -11.87 -21.14 -26.09
N THR A 262 -11.57 -22.23 -26.78
CA THR A 262 -11.49 -23.57 -26.20
C THR A 262 -10.07 -23.86 -25.70
N GLY A 263 -9.85 -25.03 -25.09
CA GLY A 263 -8.54 -25.45 -24.54
C GLY A 263 -7.32 -25.06 -25.37
N GLY A 264 -6.28 -24.55 -24.69
CA GLY A 264 -5.05 -24.06 -25.30
C GLY A 264 -4.59 -22.71 -24.75
N LEU A 265 -3.58 -22.14 -25.40
CA LEU A 265 -3.00 -20.83 -25.04
C LEU A 265 -3.46 -19.77 -26.04
N HIS A 266 -4.05 -18.69 -25.54
CA HIS A 266 -4.64 -17.64 -26.36
C HIS A 266 -4.09 -16.28 -25.97
N ALA A 267 -3.70 -15.47 -26.96
CA ALA A 267 -3.22 -14.12 -26.72
C ALA A 267 -4.39 -13.22 -26.26
N LEU A 268 -4.24 -12.55 -25.12
CA LEU A 268 -5.26 -11.63 -24.64
C LEU A 268 -5.49 -10.48 -25.63
N PRO A 269 -6.75 -10.07 -25.85
CA PRO A 269 -7.03 -8.84 -26.58
C PRO A 269 -6.43 -7.64 -25.83
N ARG A 270 -5.98 -6.64 -26.60
CA ARG A 270 -5.45 -5.38 -26.07
C ARG A 270 -6.48 -4.26 -26.25
N PRO A 271 -7.44 -4.10 -25.32
CA PRO A 271 -8.29 -2.91 -25.31
C PRO A 271 -7.46 -1.64 -25.11
N ALA A 272 -7.98 -0.51 -25.61
CA ALA A 272 -7.40 0.82 -25.35
C ALA A 272 -7.72 1.25 -23.90
N LEU A 273 -7.01 0.65 -22.95
CA LEU A 273 -7.12 0.95 -21.53
C LEU A 273 -6.07 1.99 -21.14
N ALA A 274 -6.42 2.86 -20.19
CA ALA A 274 -5.43 3.71 -19.53
C ALA A 274 -4.44 2.83 -18.76
N SER A 275 -3.19 3.29 -18.65
CA SER A 275 -2.17 2.67 -17.81
C SER A 275 -2.69 2.56 -16.37
N GLY A 276 -2.70 1.36 -15.82
CA GLY A 276 -3.33 1.12 -14.53
C GLY A 276 -3.62 -0.35 -14.23
N LEU A 277 -4.25 -0.57 -13.08
CA LEU A 277 -4.57 -1.90 -12.56
C LEU A 277 -5.99 -2.29 -12.95
N TYR A 278 -6.09 -3.49 -13.51
CA TYR A 278 -7.33 -4.12 -13.92
C TYR A 278 -7.40 -5.54 -13.37
N ARG A 279 -8.60 -6.08 -13.38
CA ARG A 279 -8.91 -7.49 -13.16
C ARG A 279 -9.62 -8.00 -14.39
N LEU A 280 -8.96 -8.86 -15.15
CA LEU A 280 -9.59 -9.71 -16.16
C LEU A 280 -10.46 -10.76 -15.45
N VAL A 281 -11.76 -10.78 -15.71
CA VAL A 281 -12.67 -11.81 -15.22
C VAL A 281 -13.11 -12.67 -16.40
N VAL A 282 -12.81 -13.97 -16.33
CA VAL A 282 -13.21 -14.95 -17.33
C VAL A 282 -14.52 -15.58 -16.89
N ASN A 283 -15.52 -15.59 -17.79
CA ASN A 283 -16.85 -16.16 -17.54
C ASN A 283 -17.53 -15.68 -16.25
N GLY A 284 -17.28 -14.42 -15.86
CA GLY A 284 -17.82 -13.84 -14.63
C GLY A 284 -17.36 -14.48 -13.31
N THR A 285 -16.45 -15.47 -13.35
CA THR A 285 -16.17 -16.33 -12.19
C THR A 285 -14.68 -16.46 -11.86
N ARG A 286 -13.79 -16.35 -12.85
CA ARG A 286 -12.33 -16.49 -12.65
C ARG A 286 -11.65 -15.15 -12.84
N GLY A 287 -11.15 -14.56 -11.75
CA GLY A 287 -10.45 -13.28 -11.78
C GLY A 287 -8.93 -13.44 -11.91
N PHE A 288 -8.36 -12.81 -12.93
CA PHE A 288 -6.94 -12.62 -13.15
C PHE A 288 -6.61 -11.13 -13.06
N PRO A 289 -5.77 -10.70 -12.14
CA PRO A 289 -5.24 -9.34 -12.13
C PRO A 289 -4.36 -9.08 -13.35
N LEU A 290 -4.36 -7.83 -13.80
CA LEU A 290 -3.77 -7.37 -15.05
C LEU A 290 -3.25 -5.95 -14.84
N LEU A 291 -1.95 -5.74 -15.06
CA LEU A 291 -1.36 -4.40 -15.14
C LEU A 291 -1.26 -3.99 -16.62
N VAL A 292 -1.87 -2.86 -16.97
CA VAL A 292 -1.69 -2.20 -18.26
C VAL A 292 -0.64 -1.11 -18.06
N PRO A 293 0.48 -1.13 -18.82
CA PRO A 293 1.57 -0.16 -18.69
C PRO A 293 1.19 1.23 -19.19
#